data_AF-A0A444ZBW4-F1
#
_entry.id   AF-A0A444ZBW4-F1
#
_cell.length_a   1.000
_cell.length_b   1.000
_cell.length_c   1.000
_cell.angle_alpha   90.00
_cell.angle_beta   90.00
_cell.angle_gamma   90.00
#
_symmetry.space_group_name_H-M   'P 1'
#
loop_
_entity.id
_entity.type
_entity.pdbx_description
1 polymer ?
#
loop_
_entity_poly.entity_id
_entity_poly.type
_entity_poly.pdbx_seq_one_letter_code
_entity_poly.pdbx_strand_id
1 'polypeptide(L)'
;MNSHFHYPRHKVTPTSFFWKCPCGAETFSVKNDVKWCCTYLLDATDPFDTFDENTPPSDDPEYISSLGAAIFKGMQSGDDDAVWLMQGWLFSYDPFWKPPQMKALLHSVPIGKLVILDLYAEVKPIWITSGQFYGVPYIWKVGVGMSMEGIEQNPIVYDLMSEMAFQHNKIDVKVWVDLYSTRRYGQSVPLIQKGWNILYHTIYNCTDGAYDKNRDVIVSIPDVDPSLISGQQNGFLKYGKPYTKTFIREITDSFEQPHLWYPTSEVIHALELFLCSGDELSRSNTYRYDIVDLTRQVLAKYANQLFFEVIEAYQSRDLNQVTLLSQKFLNLVNDLDTLLATHDGFLLGPWLESAKQLAQNQEQQKQYEWNARTQITMWYDNTELEASLLRDYGNKYWSGLLRDYYGPRAAIYFKQLRESLENGEDFNLKEWRREWIKLTNDWQNSTNIFPLKSRGDALNTSRWLFNKYLRTSTILA
;
A
#
# COMPACT_ATOMS: atom_id res chain seq x y z
N MET A 1 -19.58 -19.88 30.10
CA MET A 1 -19.41 -18.69 30.96
C MET A 1 -18.92 -17.57 30.06
N ASN A 2 -19.83 -16.70 29.63
CA ASN A 2 -19.54 -15.60 28.72
C ASN A 2 -18.83 -14.49 29.50
N SER A 3 -17.59 -14.19 29.15
CA SER A 3 -16.94 -12.93 29.53
C SER A 3 -16.97 -11.99 28.33
N HIS A 4 -18.00 -11.15 28.26
CA HIS A 4 -17.99 -9.97 27.40
C HIS A 4 -16.93 -9.00 27.92
N PHE A 5 -15.83 -8.82 27.18
CA PHE A 5 -14.91 -7.72 27.40
C PHE A 5 -15.54 -6.45 26.83
N HIS A 6 -16.19 -5.67 27.70
CA HIS A 6 -16.50 -4.27 27.43
C HIS A 6 -15.20 -3.47 27.58
N TYR A 7 -14.64 -2.98 26.47
CA TYR A 7 -13.70 -1.86 26.53
C TYR A 7 -14.47 -0.60 26.94
N PRO A 8 -14.12 0.08 28.05
CA PRO A 8 -14.71 1.37 28.36
C PRO A 8 -14.19 2.40 27.34
N ARG A 9 -15.10 2.99 26.56
CA ARG A 9 -14.78 4.23 25.82
C ARG A 9 -14.59 5.33 26.87
N HIS A 10 -13.35 5.73 27.11
CA HIS A 10 -13.06 6.88 27.95
C HIS A 10 -13.55 8.16 27.25
N LYS A 11 -14.68 8.72 27.71
CA LYS A 11 -15.12 10.06 27.32
C LYS A 11 -14.28 11.08 28.11
N VAL A 12 -13.45 11.86 27.43
CA VAL A 12 -12.67 12.93 28.04
C VAL A 12 -13.44 14.24 27.90
N THR A 13 -13.86 14.83 29.02
CA THR A 13 -14.48 16.16 29.07
C THR A 13 -13.42 17.24 29.33
N PRO A 14 -13.50 18.44 28.70
CA PRO A 14 -12.46 19.48 28.80
C PRO A 14 -12.28 20.10 30.20
N THR A 15 -13.22 19.91 31.11
CA THR A 15 -13.30 20.67 32.37
C THR A 15 -12.80 19.92 33.59
N SER A 16 -12.26 18.71 33.46
CA SER A 16 -11.66 18.02 34.60
C SER A 16 -10.23 18.51 34.86
N PHE A 17 -10.03 19.07 36.05
CA PHE A 17 -8.82 19.69 36.60
C PHE A 17 -7.60 18.75 36.76
N PHE A 18 -7.56 17.64 36.01
CA PHE A 18 -6.55 16.58 36.08
C PHE A 18 -5.69 16.45 34.81
N TRP A 19 -5.66 17.45 33.92
CA TRP A 19 -4.60 17.58 32.92
C TRP A 19 -3.33 18.22 33.54
N LYS A 20 -2.73 17.54 34.51
CA LYS A 20 -1.27 17.41 34.44
C LYS A 20 -1.04 16.28 33.45
N CYS A 21 -0.88 16.65 32.18
CA CYS A 21 -0.33 15.78 31.15
C CYS A 21 0.81 14.94 31.78
N PRO A 22 0.80 13.60 31.71
CA PRO A 22 2.03 12.84 31.91
C PRO A 22 3.11 13.27 30.89
N CYS A 23 2.73 14.03 29.87
CA CYS A 23 3.57 14.72 28.89
C CYS A 23 4.58 15.68 29.51
N GLY A 24 4.40 16.14 30.76
CA GLY A 24 5.48 16.80 31.51
C GLY A 24 6.68 15.88 31.80
N ALA A 25 6.51 14.57 31.63
CA ALA A 25 7.53 13.53 31.72
C ALA A 25 7.77 12.77 30.39
N GLU A 26 6.92 12.94 29.38
CA GLU A 26 6.98 12.22 28.08
C GLU A 26 7.14 13.15 26.86
N THR A 27 7.59 14.39 27.03
CA THR A 27 8.30 15.08 25.94
C THR A 27 9.63 14.34 25.74
N PHE A 28 9.64 13.34 24.86
CA PHE A 28 10.90 12.82 24.32
C PHE A 28 11.59 13.99 23.62
N SER A 29 12.58 14.59 24.29
CA SER A 29 13.53 15.45 23.61
C SER A 29 14.27 14.57 22.62
N VAL A 30 13.94 14.67 21.33
CA VAL A 30 14.85 14.21 20.29
C VAL A 30 16.04 15.17 20.37
N LYS A 31 17.07 14.78 21.12
CA LYS A 31 18.32 15.52 21.22
C LYS A 31 18.94 15.59 19.81
N ASN A 32 18.65 16.65 19.06
CA ASN A 32 19.62 17.49 18.33
C ASN A 32 19.01 18.53 17.37
N ASP A 33 17.70 18.75 17.31
CA ASP A 33 17.14 20.00 16.78
C ASP A 33 15.73 20.24 17.32
N VAL A 34 15.51 21.35 18.05
CA VAL A 34 14.32 21.56 18.90
C VAL A 34 13.17 22.27 18.17
N LYS A 35 13.38 22.74 16.94
CA LYS A 35 12.46 23.67 16.27
C LYS A 35 11.16 23.06 15.75
N TRP A 36 11.06 21.74 15.68
CA TRP A 36 9.93 21.06 15.06
C TRP A 36 9.49 19.86 15.89
N CYS A 37 8.32 19.95 16.53
CA CYS A 37 7.61 18.77 17.03
C CYS A 37 6.74 18.26 15.89
N CYS A 38 7.25 17.26 15.16
CA CYS A 38 6.46 16.48 14.22
C CYS A 38 6.25 15.10 14.83
N THR A 39 5.02 14.72 15.13
CA THR A 39 4.68 13.34 15.45
C THR A 39 4.14 12.68 14.19
N TYR A 40 4.83 11.62 13.76
CA TYR A 40 4.41 10.75 12.69
C TYR A 40 4.35 9.37 13.33
N LEU A 41 3.16 8.79 13.51
CA LEU A 41 2.88 7.35 13.44
C LEU A 41 1.46 7.01 13.89
N LEU A 42 0.84 6.16 13.09
CA LEU A 42 -0.37 5.37 13.31
C LEU A 42 -0.45 4.79 14.73
N ASP A 43 -1.24 5.41 15.60
CA ASP A 43 -1.94 4.70 16.67
C ASP A 43 -3.13 5.51 17.19
N ALA A 44 -4.10 4.84 17.82
CA ALA A 44 -5.31 5.44 18.41
C ALA A 44 -5.04 6.42 19.58
N THR A 45 -3.76 6.75 19.81
CA THR A 45 -3.26 7.70 20.80
C THR A 45 -2.11 8.51 20.24
N ASP A 46 -2.29 9.18 19.09
CA ASP A 46 -1.47 10.37 18.81
C ASP A 46 -1.89 11.46 19.80
N PRO A 47 -1.01 11.85 20.75
CA PRO A 47 -1.38 12.86 21.75
C PRO A 47 -1.55 14.25 21.16
N PHE A 48 -1.13 14.48 19.90
CA PHE A 48 -1.14 15.77 19.23
C PHE A 48 -2.08 15.79 18.02
N ASP A 49 -2.09 14.74 17.18
CA ASP A 49 -3.05 14.57 16.08
C ASP A 49 -4.23 13.67 16.49
N THR A 50 -4.87 14.06 17.60
CA THR A 50 -5.91 13.32 18.35
C THR A 50 -7.09 12.71 17.56
N PHE A 51 -7.30 13.11 16.31
CA PHE A 51 -8.43 12.71 15.48
C PHE A 51 -8.03 12.18 14.11
N ASP A 52 -6.77 11.75 13.95
CA ASP A 52 -6.41 10.98 12.77
C ASP A 52 -7.20 9.67 12.75
N GLU A 53 -7.94 9.47 11.66
CA GLU A 53 -8.89 8.38 11.44
C GLU A 53 -9.97 8.17 12.53
N ASN A 54 -10.18 9.15 13.42
CA ASN A 54 -11.12 9.09 14.53
C ASN A 54 -12.06 10.30 14.56
N THR A 55 -13.37 10.05 14.69
CA THR A 55 -14.36 11.14 14.78
C THR A 55 -14.34 11.79 16.17
N PRO A 56 -14.26 13.15 16.26
CA PRO A 56 -14.37 13.84 17.54
C PRO A 56 -15.70 13.57 18.27
N PRO A 57 -15.71 13.57 19.61
CA PRO A 57 -16.90 13.24 20.38
C PRO A 57 -17.98 14.34 20.36
N SER A 58 -17.66 15.53 19.83
CA SER A 58 -18.58 16.67 19.70
C SER A 58 -18.23 17.48 18.45
N ASP A 59 -19.25 17.91 17.72
CA ASP A 59 -19.14 18.81 16.57
C ASP A 59 -19.18 20.30 16.94
N ASP A 60 -19.18 20.63 18.23
CA ASP A 60 -19.16 22.00 18.73
C ASP A 60 -17.80 22.66 18.43
N PRO A 61 -17.77 23.76 17.64
CA PRO A 61 -16.55 24.53 17.38
C PRO A 61 -15.82 24.98 18.65
N GLU A 62 -16.53 25.32 19.73
CA GLU A 62 -15.86 25.74 20.98
C GLU A 62 -15.11 24.58 21.63
N TYR A 63 -15.70 23.39 21.62
CA TYR A 63 -15.04 22.17 22.08
C TYR A 63 -13.76 21.90 21.27
N ILE A 64 -13.86 21.89 19.94
CA ILE A 64 -12.74 21.62 19.03
C ILE A 64 -11.62 22.64 19.22
N SER A 65 -11.96 23.93 19.30
CA SER A 65 -10.99 24.99 19.51
C SER A 65 -10.31 24.88 20.88
N SER A 66 -11.07 24.59 21.94
CA SER A 66 -10.51 24.40 23.28
C SER A 66 -9.54 23.21 23.35
N LEU A 67 -9.82 22.14 22.62
CA LEU A 67 -8.96 20.97 22.53
C LEU A 67 -7.64 21.30 21.82
N GLY A 68 -7.72 21.89 20.62
CA GLY A 68 -6.52 22.26 19.86
C GLY A 68 -5.63 23.27 20.61
N ALA A 69 -6.24 24.20 21.35
CA ALA A 69 -5.51 25.14 22.20
C ALA A 69 -4.84 24.45 23.40
N ALA A 70 -5.48 23.46 24.01
CA ALA A 70 -4.92 22.67 25.11
C ALA A 70 -3.72 21.83 24.65
N ILE A 71 -3.83 21.19 23.48
CA ILE A 71 -2.76 20.43 22.82
C ILE A 71 -1.54 21.34 22.60
N PHE A 72 -1.74 22.49 21.94
CA PHE A 72 -0.65 23.42 21.66
C PHE A 72 -0.03 24.01 22.93
N LYS A 73 -0.83 24.32 23.97
CA LYS A 73 -0.30 24.75 25.27
C LYS A 73 0.57 23.68 25.94
N GLY A 74 0.24 22.41 25.75
CA GLY A 74 1.08 21.29 26.16
C GLY A 74 2.45 21.33 25.50
N MET A 75 2.50 21.52 24.18
CA MET A 75 3.76 21.68 23.43
C MET A 75 4.56 22.89 23.92
N GLN A 76 3.91 24.06 24.06
CA GLN A 76 4.55 25.28 24.53
C GLN A 76 5.13 25.18 25.94
N SER A 77 4.59 24.29 26.78
CA SER A 77 5.16 24.07 28.12
C SER A 77 6.53 23.40 28.11
N GLY A 78 6.89 22.72 27.01
CA GLY A 78 8.22 22.13 26.79
C GLY A 78 9.14 22.99 25.92
N ASP A 79 8.58 23.79 25.01
CA ASP A 79 9.31 24.71 24.12
C ASP A 79 8.49 25.97 23.77
N ASP A 80 8.93 27.13 24.24
CA ASP A 80 8.28 28.43 23.97
C ASP A 80 8.24 28.77 22.46
N ASP A 81 9.18 28.24 21.68
CA ASP A 81 9.28 28.45 20.24
C ASP A 81 8.51 27.42 19.41
N ALA A 82 7.85 26.44 20.04
CA ALA A 82 7.18 25.32 19.38
C ALA A 82 6.31 25.71 18.19
N VAL A 83 6.40 24.93 17.11
CA VAL A 83 5.52 24.96 15.94
C VAL A 83 4.88 23.59 15.81
N TRP A 84 3.55 23.54 15.74
CA TRP A 84 2.82 22.30 15.50
C TRP A 84 2.77 22.01 14.01
N LEU A 85 3.40 20.91 13.59
CA LEU A 85 3.17 20.33 12.26
C LEU A 85 2.06 19.28 12.38
N MET A 86 0.89 19.55 11.79
CA MET A 86 -0.30 18.71 11.93
C MET A 86 -0.63 18.01 10.62
N GLN A 87 -1.00 16.73 10.70
CA GLN A 87 -1.49 15.99 9.55
C GLN A 87 -2.87 16.48 9.09
N GLY A 88 -3.03 16.73 7.79
CA GLY A 88 -4.30 17.12 7.19
C GLY A 88 -5.24 15.96 6.84
N TRP A 89 -4.82 14.71 7.01
CA TRP A 89 -5.56 13.51 6.55
C TRP A 89 -6.99 13.45 7.10
N LEU A 90 -7.17 13.76 8.38
CA LEU A 90 -8.48 13.85 9.03
C LEU A 90 -9.51 14.70 8.25
N PHE A 91 -9.09 15.79 7.61
CA PHE A 91 -9.98 16.66 6.82
C PHE A 91 -10.43 16.05 5.50
N SER A 92 -9.70 15.05 4.98
CA SER A 92 -10.09 14.29 3.79
C SER A 92 -10.80 12.98 4.16
N TYR A 93 -10.48 12.40 5.31
CA TYR A 93 -10.95 11.08 5.72
C TYR A 93 -12.37 11.11 6.30
N ASP A 94 -12.65 12.03 7.22
CA ASP A 94 -13.91 12.05 7.96
C ASP A 94 -14.83 13.20 7.51
N PRO A 95 -16.06 12.91 7.02
CA PRO A 95 -17.03 13.95 6.65
C PRO A 95 -17.48 14.83 7.83
N PHE A 96 -17.11 14.49 9.07
CA PHE A 96 -17.26 15.33 10.26
C PHE A 96 -16.67 16.73 10.06
N TRP A 97 -15.52 16.85 9.37
CA TRP A 97 -14.75 18.08 9.26
C TRP A 97 -15.33 19.09 8.25
N LYS A 98 -16.48 19.66 8.59
CA LYS A 98 -17.10 20.75 7.82
C LYS A 98 -16.36 22.07 8.07
N PRO A 99 -16.60 23.12 7.25
CA PRO A 99 -15.89 24.39 7.38
C PRO A 99 -15.86 25.01 8.79
N PRO A 100 -16.93 24.98 9.62
CA PRO A 100 -16.87 25.49 10.99
C PRO A 100 -15.90 24.72 11.89
N GLN A 101 -15.95 23.38 11.86
CA GLN A 101 -15.12 22.49 12.67
C GLN A 101 -13.64 22.59 12.26
N MET A 102 -13.38 22.60 10.95
CA MET A 102 -12.03 22.77 10.41
C MET A 102 -11.44 24.13 10.80
N LYS A 103 -12.20 25.23 10.68
CA LYS A 103 -11.75 26.55 11.15
C LYS A 103 -11.48 26.58 12.66
N ALA A 104 -12.35 25.95 13.45
CA ALA A 104 -12.21 25.91 14.90
C ALA A 104 -10.88 25.27 15.34
N LEU A 105 -10.49 24.17 14.70
CA LEU A 105 -9.19 23.53 14.95
C LEU A 105 -8.03 24.38 14.40
N LEU A 106 -8.10 24.80 13.15
CA LEU A 106 -7.01 25.53 12.50
C LEU A 106 -6.71 26.89 13.15
N HIS A 107 -7.71 27.53 13.76
CA HIS A 107 -7.57 28.81 14.44
C HIS A 107 -7.47 28.68 15.97
N SER A 108 -7.34 27.45 16.51
CA SER A 108 -7.09 27.25 17.94
C SER A 108 -5.66 27.61 18.37
N VAL A 109 -4.77 27.83 17.40
CA VAL A 109 -3.35 28.09 17.58
C VAL A 109 -2.99 29.47 17.00
N PRO A 110 -2.05 30.23 17.60
CA PRO A 110 -1.59 31.48 17.01
C PRO A 110 -1.08 31.32 15.56
N ILE A 111 -1.31 32.33 14.74
CA ILE A 111 -0.85 32.35 13.34
C ILE A 111 0.67 32.16 13.27
N GLY A 112 1.12 31.26 12.40
CA GLY A 112 2.53 30.93 12.22
C GLY A 112 3.08 29.88 13.20
N LYS A 113 2.26 29.42 14.15
CA LYS A 113 2.60 28.34 15.09
C LYS A 113 1.94 27.00 14.75
N LEU A 114 1.19 26.94 13.66
CA LEU A 114 0.59 25.74 13.08
C LEU A 114 0.96 25.67 11.59
N VAL A 115 1.41 24.51 11.13
CA VAL A 115 1.67 24.19 9.73
C VAL A 115 0.95 22.89 9.39
N ILE A 116 0.21 22.87 8.28
CA ILE A 116 -0.53 21.68 7.85
C ILE A 116 0.25 20.87 6.81
N LEU A 117 0.33 19.57 7.01
CA LEU A 117 0.72 18.62 5.98
C LEU A 117 -0.52 18.24 5.15
N ASP A 118 -0.62 18.76 3.92
CA ASP A 118 -1.61 18.26 2.96
C ASP A 118 -1.11 16.92 2.38
N LEU A 119 -1.33 15.84 3.12
CA LEU A 119 -0.65 14.54 2.94
C LEU A 119 -0.87 13.87 1.58
N TYR A 120 -1.96 14.21 0.88
CA TYR A 120 -2.38 13.55 -0.36
C TYR A 120 -2.70 14.55 -1.46
N ALA A 121 -1.92 15.65 -1.50
CA ALA A 121 -2.19 16.80 -2.36
C ALA A 121 -2.07 16.51 -3.87
N GLU A 122 -1.37 15.45 -4.27
CA GLU A 122 -1.24 15.03 -5.66
C GLU A 122 -2.50 14.37 -6.22
N VAL A 123 -3.38 13.85 -5.35
CA VAL A 123 -4.67 13.23 -5.76
C VAL A 123 -5.88 13.99 -5.20
N LYS A 124 -5.86 14.34 -3.92
CA LYS A 124 -6.96 15.04 -3.22
C LYS A 124 -6.44 16.25 -2.42
N PRO A 125 -6.05 17.34 -3.10
CA PRO A 125 -5.55 18.55 -2.45
C PRO A 125 -6.64 19.24 -1.61
N ILE A 126 -6.48 19.18 -0.29
CA ILE A 126 -7.39 19.81 0.68
C ILE A 126 -7.25 21.33 0.63
N TRP A 127 -6.06 21.85 0.31
CA TRP A 127 -5.82 23.29 0.19
C TRP A 127 -6.72 23.98 -0.86
N ILE A 128 -7.16 23.25 -1.90
CA ILE A 128 -8.08 23.79 -2.92
C ILE A 128 -9.48 24.02 -2.34
N THR A 129 -9.99 23.06 -1.57
CA THR A 129 -11.37 23.07 -1.07
C THR A 129 -11.53 23.81 0.26
N SER A 130 -10.44 23.99 1.01
CA SER A 130 -10.41 24.64 2.33
C SER A 130 -10.10 26.15 2.28
N GLY A 131 -10.08 26.75 1.08
CA GLY A 131 -9.66 28.16 0.92
C GLY A 131 -8.23 28.38 1.43
N GLN A 132 -7.31 27.48 1.07
CA GLN A 132 -5.93 27.46 1.55
C GLN A 132 -5.82 27.35 3.07
N PHE A 133 -6.49 26.36 3.67
CA PHE A 133 -6.51 26.11 5.12
C PHE A 133 -6.86 27.36 5.94
N TYR A 134 -7.77 28.20 5.42
CA TYR A 134 -8.22 29.45 6.05
C TYR A 134 -7.07 30.35 6.55
N GLY A 135 -5.97 30.41 5.81
CA GLY A 135 -4.82 31.27 6.09
C GLY A 135 -3.72 30.62 6.93
N VAL A 136 -3.90 29.37 7.39
CA VAL A 136 -2.84 28.61 8.06
C VAL A 136 -1.80 28.15 7.02
N PRO A 137 -0.48 28.28 7.31
CA PRO A 137 0.57 27.74 6.46
C PRO A 137 0.41 26.24 6.20
N TYR A 138 0.77 25.77 5.00
CA TYR A 138 0.74 24.35 4.67
C TYR A 138 1.87 23.96 3.72
N ILE A 139 2.38 22.74 3.88
CA ILE A 139 3.34 22.13 2.95
C ILE A 139 2.61 21.93 1.62
N TRP A 140 3.31 22.19 0.50
CA TRP A 140 2.84 22.49 -0.87
C TRP A 140 2.71 23.99 -1.19
N LYS A 141 2.54 24.86 -0.20
CA LYS A 141 2.63 26.34 -0.37
C LYS A 141 3.95 26.93 0.12
N VAL A 142 4.42 26.46 1.28
CA VAL A 142 5.67 26.96 1.89
C VAL A 142 6.87 26.02 1.66
N GLY A 143 6.64 24.87 1.03
CA GLY A 143 7.65 23.86 0.73
C GLY A 143 7.03 22.67 -0.01
N VAL A 144 7.80 21.60 -0.22
CA VAL A 144 7.34 20.32 -0.79
C VAL A 144 7.70 19.18 0.15
N GLY A 145 6.93 18.09 0.13
CA GLY A 145 7.16 16.93 0.98
C GLY A 145 6.70 15.63 0.32
N MET A 146 7.22 14.51 0.82
CA MET A 146 6.81 13.16 0.43
C MET A 146 6.38 12.40 1.69
N SER A 147 5.17 11.87 1.70
CA SER A 147 4.52 11.22 2.85
C SER A 147 4.10 9.79 2.55
N MET A 148 4.96 9.05 1.84
CA MET A 148 4.70 7.65 1.48
C MET A 148 4.70 6.78 2.74
N GLU A 149 3.66 5.97 2.96
CA GLU A 149 3.60 5.02 4.09
C GLU A 149 4.72 3.97 4.03
N GLY A 150 5.14 3.59 2.82
CA GLY A 150 6.26 2.69 2.56
C GLY A 150 7.15 3.22 1.44
N ILE A 151 8.47 3.12 1.64
CA ILE A 151 9.50 3.49 0.67
C ILE A 151 10.04 2.28 -0.10
N GLU A 152 11.05 2.49 -0.95
CA GLU A 152 11.72 1.45 -1.76
C GLU A 152 10.89 0.89 -2.94
N GLN A 153 9.93 1.68 -3.43
CA GLN A 153 9.19 1.44 -4.67
C GLN A 153 9.29 2.65 -5.61
N ASN A 154 8.86 2.50 -6.87
CA ASN A 154 8.72 3.56 -7.89
C ASN A 154 9.73 4.73 -7.79
N PRO A 155 11.05 4.48 -7.89
CA PRO A 155 12.10 5.49 -7.64
C PRO A 155 11.98 6.75 -8.52
N ILE A 156 11.35 6.63 -9.70
CA ILE A 156 11.06 7.77 -10.58
C ILE A 156 10.21 8.85 -9.90
N VAL A 157 9.28 8.46 -9.02
CA VAL A 157 8.42 9.40 -8.29
C VAL A 157 9.22 10.18 -7.25
N TYR A 158 10.10 9.48 -6.52
CA TYR A 158 10.99 10.10 -5.53
C TYR A 158 11.98 11.07 -6.17
N ASP A 159 12.59 10.67 -7.29
CA ASP A 159 13.54 11.51 -8.03
C ASP A 159 12.85 12.77 -8.57
N LEU A 160 11.67 12.62 -9.16
CA LEU A 160 10.88 13.75 -9.67
C LEU A 160 10.49 14.70 -8.54
N MET A 161 9.87 14.18 -7.48
CA MET A 161 9.32 14.99 -6.39
C MET A 161 10.42 15.71 -5.60
N SER A 162 11.56 15.06 -5.38
CA SER A 162 12.71 15.69 -4.73
C SER A 162 13.29 16.82 -5.59
N GLU A 163 13.32 16.67 -6.92
CA GLU A 163 13.79 17.73 -7.82
C GLU A 163 12.83 18.93 -7.82
N MET A 164 11.52 18.72 -7.64
CA MET A 164 10.54 19.79 -7.62
C MET A 164 10.76 20.81 -6.49
N ALA A 165 11.50 20.45 -5.43
CA ALA A 165 11.91 21.40 -4.39
C ALA A 165 12.80 22.54 -4.92
N PHE A 166 13.49 22.33 -6.04
CA PHE A 166 14.47 23.26 -6.61
C PHE A 166 14.00 23.90 -7.93
N GLN A 167 12.89 23.42 -8.49
CA GLN A 167 12.33 23.94 -9.73
C GLN A 167 11.40 25.12 -9.44
N HIS A 168 11.67 26.26 -10.07
CA HIS A 168 10.90 27.49 -9.90
C HIS A 168 9.78 27.64 -10.94
N ASN A 169 9.83 26.83 -12.00
CA ASN A 169 8.85 26.81 -13.10
C ASN A 169 8.36 25.39 -13.33
N LYS A 170 7.16 25.27 -13.91
CA LYS A 170 6.65 23.98 -14.38
C LYS A 170 7.62 23.35 -15.39
N ILE A 171 8.01 22.11 -15.14
CA ILE A 171 8.89 21.35 -16.04
C ILE A 171 8.09 20.60 -17.12
N ASP A 172 8.76 20.27 -18.22
CA ASP A 172 8.27 19.28 -19.18
C ASP A 172 8.62 17.87 -18.66
N VAL A 173 7.60 17.20 -18.11
CA VAL A 173 7.77 15.88 -17.50
C VAL A 173 8.18 14.83 -18.53
N LYS A 174 7.71 14.93 -19.79
CA LYS A 174 8.09 13.98 -20.84
C LYS A 174 9.58 14.09 -21.13
N VAL A 175 10.10 15.31 -21.29
CA VAL A 175 11.54 15.55 -21.48
C VAL A 175 12.33 15.08 -20.26
N TRP A 176 11.81 15.31 -19.05
CA TRP A 176 12.45 14.85 -17.82
C TRP A 176 12.56 13.31 -17.77
N VAL A 177 11.51 12.57 -18.16
CA VAL A 177 11.49 11.10 -18.23
C VAL A 177 12.48 10.57 -19.28
N ASP A 178 12.54 11.20 -20.45
CA ASP A 178 13.48 10.81 -21.52
C ASP A 178 14.94 10.90 -21.03
N LEU A 179 15.26 11.92 -20.22
CA LEU A 179 16.57 12.10 -19.59
C LEU A 179 16.78 11.23 -18.35
N TYR A 180 15.71 10.93 -17.59
CA TYR A 180 15.74 10.09 -16.39
C TYR A 180 16.35 8.72 -16.70
N SER A 181 15.86 8.05 -17.74
CA SER A 181 16.35 6.73 -18.14
C SER A 181 17.87 6.72 -18.42
N THR A 182 18.38 7.78 -19.05
CA THR A 182 19.81 7.92 -19.36
C THR A 182 20.63 8.12 -18.09
N ARG A 183 20.18 8.99 -17.17
CA ARG A 183 20.85 9.20 -15.87
C ARG A 183 20.84 7.93 -15.02
N ARG A 184 19.70 7.25 -14.98
CA ARG A 184 19.47 6.06 -14.17
C ARG A 184 20.35 4.89 -14.62
N TYR A 185 20.53 4.70 -15.93
CA TYR A 185 21.28 3.56 -16.46
C TYR A 185 22.71 3.89 -16.88
N GLY A 186 23.10 5.17 -16.88
CA GLY A 186 24.44 5.63 -17.23
C GLY A 186 24.74 5.66 -18.73
N GLN A 187 23.77 5.34 -19.58
CA GLN A 187 23.89 5.41 -21.04
C GLN A 187 22.52 5.63 -21.70
N SER A 188 22.52 6.26 -22.88
CA SER A 188 21.30 6.53 -23.63
C SER A 188 21.02 5.39 -24.60
N VAL A 189 19.85 4.74 -24.45
CA VAL A 189 19.39 3.66 -25.33
C VAL A 189 18.02 4.05 -25.88
N PRO A 190 17.86 4.28 -27.21
CA PRO A 190 16.61 4.78 -27.78
C PRO A 190 15.39 3.89 -27.53
N LEU A 191 15.57 2.57 -27.49
CA LEU A 191 14.47 1.62 -27.20
C LEU A 191 13.97 1.75 -25.76
N ILE A 192 14.87 1.98 -24.81
CA ILE A 192 14.52 2.25 -23.41
C ILE A 192 13.75 3.55 -23.26
N GLN A 193 14.15 4.61 -23.95
CA GLN A 193 13.42 5.88 -23.91
C GLN A 193 11.98 5.70 -24.41
N LYS A 194 11.78 4.92 -25.47
CA LYS A 194 10.44 4.54 -25.94
C LYS A 194 9.67 3.74 -24.88
N GLY A 195 10.32 2.76 -24.24
CA GLY A 195 9.72 1.97 -23.16
C GLY A 195 9.26 2.85 -21.99
N TRP A 196 10.13 3.73 -21.49
CA TRP A 196 9.78 4.69 -20.44
C TRP A 196 8.69 5.67 -20.86
N ASN A 197 8.65 6.06 -22.13
CA ASN A 197 7.57 6.91 -22.64
C ASN A 197 6.21 6.21 -22.61
N ILE A 198 6.16 4.90 -22.89
CA ILE A 198 4.95 4.10 -22.72
C ILE A 198 4.55 4.05 -21.24
N LEU A 199 5.51 3.75 -20.35
CA LEU A 199 5.24 3.71 -18.89
C LEU A 199 4.74 5.06 -18.37
N TYR A 200 5.29 6.16 -18.88
CA TYR A 200 4.87 7.52 -18.56
C TYR A 200 3.40 7.76 -18.91
N HIS A 201 2.91 7.30 -20.07
CA HIS A 201 1.51 7.49 -20.49
C HIS A 201 0.54 6.45 -19.92
N THR A 202 1.05 5.39 -19.29
CA THR A 202 0.26 4.26 -18.75
C THR A 202 0.34 4.21 -17.23
N ILE A 203 1.22 3.37 -16.66
CA ILE A 203 1.33 3.11 -15.22
C ILE A 203 1.51 4.42 -14.43
N TYR A 204 2.33 5.34 -14.94
CA TYR A 204 2.65 6.60 -14.26
C TYR A 204 1.69 7.76 -14.60
N ASN A 205 0.55 7.49 -15.25
CA ASN A 205 -0.44 8.51 -15.62
C ASN A 205 -1.86 8.13 -15.16
N CYS A 206 -2.02 7.86 -13.86
CA CYS A 206 -3.33 7.73 -13.24
C CYS A 206 -3.94 9.13 -13.03
N THR A 207 -5.03 9.46 -13.74
CA THR A 207 -5.63 10.82 -13.71
C THR A 207 -7.11 10.83 -13.31
N ASP A 208 -7.70 9.67 -13.03
CA ASP A 208 -9.13 9.55 -12.70
C ASP A 208 -9.46 9.88 -11.24
N GLY A 209 -8.44 10.09 -10.39
CA GLY A 209 -8.61 10.40 -8.97
C GLY A 209 -9.16 9.23 -8.15
N ALA A 210 -9.15 8.01 -8.69
CA ALA A 210 -9.57 6.83 -7.98
C ALA A 210 -8.62 6.54 -6.81
N TYR A 211 -9.22 6.29 -5.64
CA TYR A 211 -8.49 5.84 -4.46
C TYR A 211 -8.38 4.32 -4.51
N ASP A 212 -7.46 3.80 -5.33
CA ASP A 212 -7.16 2.36 -5.36
C ASP A 212 -5.65 2.12 -5.50
N LYS A 213 -5.19 1.11 -4.77
CA LYS A 213 -3.80 0.63 -4.72
C LYS A 213 -3.48 -0.38 -5.85
N ASN A 214 -4.35 -0.53 -6.86
CA ASN A 214 -4.21 -1.48 -7.99
C ASN A 214 -3.86 -2.90 -7.50
N ARG A 215 -4.70 -3.42 -6.59
CA ARG A 215 -4.42 -4.67 -5.87
C ARG A 215 -4.33 -5.88 -6.79
N ASP A 216 -3.44 -6.81 -6.47
CA ASP A 216 -3.30 -8.06 -7.21
C ASP A 216 -3.87 -9.25 -6.43
N VAL A 217 -4.46 -10.19 -7.15
CA VAL A 217 -5.12 -11.36 -6.56
C VAL A 217 -4.14 -12.28 -5.84
N ILE A 218 -2.87 -12.32 -6.28
CA ILE A 218 -1.81 -13.11 -5.62
C ILE A 218 -1.69 -12.74 -4.14
N VAL A 219 -1.77 -11.44 -3.83
CA VAL A 219 -1.61 -10.93 -2.46
C VAL A 219 -2.94 -10.65 -1.77
N SER A 220 -4.06 -10.73 -2.49
CA SER A 220 -5.39 -10.42 -1.99
C SER A 220 -6.43 -11.35 -2.61
N ILE A 221 -6.37 -12.63 -2.24
CA ILE A 221 -7.36 -13.62 -2.68
C ILE A 221 -8.73 -13.22 -2.11
N PRO A 222 -9.81 -13.26 -2.93
CA PRO A 222 -11.14 -12.85 -2.51
C PRO A 222 -11.63 -13.65 -1.30
N ASP A 223 -12.07 -12.94 -0.26
CA ASP A 223 -12.68 -13.52 0.94
C ASP A 223 -14.21 -13.54 0.84
N VAL A 224 -14.69 -14.11 -0.25
CA VAL A 224 -16.11 -14.20 -0.64
C VAL A 224 -16.39 -15.54 -1.32
N ASP A 225 -17.67 -15.88 -1.42
CA ASP A 225 -18.09 -17.00 -2.25
C ASP A 225 -17.73 -16.74 -3.73
N PRO A 226 -17.10 -17.70 -4.45
CA PRO A 226 -16.72 -17.54 -5.86
C PRO A 226 -17.89 -17.21 -6.80
N SER A 227 -19.13 -17.56 -6.44
CA SER A 227 -20.33 -17.21 -7.22
C SER A 227 -20.64 -15.71 -7.21
N LEU A 228 -20.10 -14.96 -6.24
CA LEU A 228 -20.28 -13.51 -6.11
C LEU A 228 -19.21 -12.71 -6.86
N ILE A 229 -18.23 -13.39 -7.46
CA ILE A 229 -17.19 -12.77 -8.27
C ILE A 229 -17.71 -12.63 -9.70
N SER A 230 -18.04 -11.41 -10.12
CA SER A 230 -18.44 -11.13 -11.51
C SER A 230 -17.22 -11.19 -12.45
N GLY A 231 -17.34 -11.93 -13.56
CA GLY A 231 -16.36 -11.96 -14.65
C GLY A 231 -16.14 -10.59 -15.31
N GLN A 232 -15.07 -10.46 -16.11
CA GLN A 232 -14.63 -9.22 -16.75
C GLN A 232 -15.78 -8.47 -17.46
N GLN A 233 -16.28 -7.39 -16.86
CA GLN A 233 -16.98 -6.38 -17.65
C GLN A 233 -15.94 -5.45 -18.27
N ASN A 234 -15.61 -5.71 -19.55
CA ASN A 234 -15.01 -4.71 -20.43
C ASN A 234 -15.99 -3.54 -20.57
N GLY A 235 -15.93 -2.61 -19.63
CA GLY A 235 -16.73 -1.39 -19.64
C GLY A 235 -15.89 -0.25 -19.13
N PHE A 236 -15.47 0.63 -20.05
CA PHE A 236 -15.17 2.02 -19.71
C PHE A 236 -16.42 2.61 -19.05
N LEU A 237 -16.51 2.46 -17.74
CA LEU A 237 -17.58 2.98 -16.94
C LEU A 237 -17.42 4.50 -16.89
N LYS A 238 -18.13 5.20 -17.78
CA LYS A 238 -18.39 6.64 -17.66
C LYS A 238 -18.98 6.92 -16.29
N TYR A 239 -18.22 7.53 -15.38
CA TYR A 239 -18.79 8.07 -14.16
C TYR A 239 -18.31 9.49 -13.89
N GLY A 240 -19.19 10.44 -14.22
CA GLY A 240 -19.34 11.65 -13.44
C GLY A 240 -20.52 11.48 -12.50
N LYS A 241 -20.26 11.22 -11.21
CA LYS A 241 -21.15 11.58 -10.09
C LYS A 241 -20.30 11.80 -8.82
N PRO A 242 -20.58 12.85 -8.04
CA PRO A 242 -19.86 13.12 -6.80
C PRO A 242 -20.33 12.14 -5.72
N TYR A 243 -19.43 11.29 -5.23
CA TYR A 243 -19.75 10.33 -4.16
C TYR A 243 -19.45 10.94 -2.79
N THR A 244 -20.50 11.38 -2.11
CA THR A 244 -20.59 11.39 -0.65
C THR A 244 -21.13 10.03 -0.21
N LYS A 245 -20.26 9.08 0.13
CA LYS A 245 -20.64 7.91 0.91
C LYS A 245 -19.57 7.62 1.96
N THR A 246 -20.02 7.84 3.20
CA THR A 246 -19.52 7.40 4.49
C THR A 246 -18.70 6.10 4.44
N PHE A 247 -17.56 6.08 5.14
CA PHE A 247 -16.75 4.88 5.43
C PHE A 247 -17.43 3.98 6.50
N ILE A 248 -18.74 3.78 6.40
CA ILE A 248 -19.32 2.52 6.85
C ILE A 248 -19.12 1.63 5.65
N ARG A 249 -18.12 0.74 5.74
CA ARG A 249 -17.92 -0.35 4.80
C ARG A 249 -19.18 -1.23 4.89
N GLU A 250 -20.25 -0.83 4.20
CA GLU A 250 -21.29 -1.77 3.77
C GLU A 250 -20.49 -2.87 3.10
N ILE A 251 -20.52 -4.06 3.70
CA ILE A 251 -20.03 -5.27 3.08
C ILE A 251 -20.92 -5.43 1.84
N THR A 252 -20.49 -4.85 0.73
CA THR A 252 -20.98 -5.28 -0.56
C THR A 252 -20.43 -6.68 -0.71
N ASP A 253 -21.32 -7.67 -0.72
CA ASP A 253 -20.98 -9.09 -0.88
C ASP A 253 -20.30 -9.39 -2.25
N SER A 254 -20.00 -8.38 -3.06
CA SER A 254 -19.33 -8.49 -4.36
C SER A 254 -17.85 -8.15 -4.26
N PHE A 255 -16.99 -9.01 -4.81
CA PHE A 255 -15.58 -8.69 -5.04
C PHE A 255 -15.46 -7.61 -6.14
N GLU A 256 -15.04 -6.39 -5.77
CA GLU A 256 -14.73 -5.35 -6.74
C GLU A 256 -13.41 -5.66 -7.47
N GLN A 257 -13.42 -5.58 -8.80
CA GLN A 257 -12.22 -5.80 -9.60
C GLN A 257 -11.17 -4.72 -9.32
N PRO A 258 -9.87 -5.06 -9.29
CA PRO A 258 -8.82 -4.07 -9.13
C PRO A 258 -8.92 -2.96 -10.16
N HIS A 259 -8.88 -1.72 -9.71
CA HIS A 259 -8.89 -0.57 -10.61
C HIS A 259 -7.63 -0.55 -11.49
N LEU A 260 -7.84 -0.52 -12.80
CA LEU A 260 -6.80 -0.51 -13.81
C LEU A 260 -7.03 0.65 -14.78
N TRP A 261 -6.17 1.67 -14.72
CA TRP A 261 -6.30 2.89 -15.52
C TRP A 261 -5.50 2.86 -16.84
N TYR A 262 -4.89 1.73 -17.18
CA TYR A 262 -4.06 1.58 -18.38
C TYR A 262 -4.25 0.24 -19.08
N PRO A 263 -4.03 0.18 -20.40
CA PRO A 263 -4.03 -1.08 -21.13
C PRO A 263 -2.78 -1.91 -20.81
N THR A 264 -2.97 -3.18 -20.42
CA THR A 264 -1.86 -4.11 -20.12
C THR A 264 -1.01 -4.42 -21.35
N SER A 265 -1.60 -4.40 -22.55
CA SER A 265 -0.90 -4.64 -23.82
C SER A 265 0.21 -3.62 -24.08
N GLU A 266 0.01 -2.35 -23.74
CA GLU A 266 1.04 -1.32 -23.87
C GLU A 266 2.19 -1.54 -22.89
N VAL A 267 1.90 -1.95 -21.65
CA VAL A 267 2.93 -2.26 -20.65
C VAL A 267 3.70 -3.53 -21.03
N ILE A 268 3.04 -4.53 -21.62
CA ILE A 268 3.71 -5.70 -22.22
C ILE A 268 4.67 -5.25 -23.32
N HIS A 269 4.25 -4.32 -24.18
CA HIS A 269 5.13 -3.76 -25.21
C HIS A 269 6.31 -2.97 -24.62
N ALA A 270 6.09 -2.21 -23.54
CA ALA A 270 7.19 -1.57 -22.81
C ALA A 270 8.20 -2.61 -22.28
N LEU A 271 7.71 -3.73 -21.73
CA LEU A 271 8.56 -4.83 -21.28
C LEU A 271 9.38 -5.44 -22.44
N GLU A 272 8.79 -5.64 -23.61
CA GLU A 272 9.50 -6.10 -24.81
C GLU A 272 10.70 -5.18 -25.14
N LEU A 273 10.48 -3.86 -25.12
CA LEU A 273 11.52 -2.88 -25.41
C LEU A 273 12.66 -2.91 -24.38
N PHE A 274 12.33 -3.12 -23.10
CA PHE A 274 13.33 -3.33 -22.06
C PHE A 274 14.12 -4.61 -22.33
N LEU A 275 13.46 -5.75 -22.57
CA LEU A 275 14.11 -7.04 -22.85
C LEU A 275 15.03 -7.00 -24.08
N CYS A 276 14.66 -6.26 -25.13
CA CYS A 276 15.49 -6.03 -26.31
C CYS A 276 16.75 -5.23 -26.01
N SER A 277 16.67 -4.29 -25.06
CA SER A 277 17.79 -3.43 -24.65
C SER A 277 18.69 -4.07 -23.58
N GLY A 278 18.30 -5.25 -23.07
CA GLY A 278 18.91 -5.84 -21.90
C GLY A 278 20.38 -6.23 -22.05
N ASP A 279 20.82 -6.63 -23.24
CA ASP A 279 22.23 -7.02 -23.45
C ASP A 279 23.17 -5.82 -23.29
N GLU A 280 22.70 -4.61 -23.63
CA GLU A 280 23.45 -3.36 -23.45
C GLU A 280 23.44 -2.88 -21.99
N LEU A 281 22.37 -3.15 -21.24
CA LEU A 281 22.09 -2.51 -19.93
C LEU A 281 22.17 -3.44 -18.72
N SER A 282 22.29 -4.77 -18.93
CA SER A 282 22.31 -5.78 -17.86
C SER A 282 23.37 -5.57 -16.78
N ARG A 283 24.44 -4.83 -17.09
CA ARG A 283 25.48 -4.45 -16.11
C ARG A 283 25.01 -3.39 -15.12
N SER A 284 24.02 -2.59 -15.47
CA SER A 284 23.46 -1.57 -14.59
C SER A 284 22.55 -2.19 -13.53
N ASN A 285 22.82 -1.90 -12.25
CA ASN A 285 22.00 -2.42 -11.16
C ASN A 285 20.57 -1.87 -11.19
N THR A 286 20.40 -0.59 -11.49
CA THR A 286 19.09 0.06 -11.59
C THR A 286 18.27 -0.48 -12.75
N TYR A 287 18.93 -0.83 -13.87
CA TYR A 287 18.26 -1.52 -14.98
C TYR A 287 17.78 -2.92 -14.56
N ARG A 288 18.61 -3.68 -13.85
CA ARG A 288 18.23 -5.01 -13.31
C ARG A 288 17.06 -4.92 -12.32
N TYR A 289 17.00 -3.88 -11.50
CA TYR A 289 15.83 -3.61 -10.66
C TYR A 289 14.58 -3.36 -11.51
N ASP A 290 14.67 -2.45 -12.48
CA ASP A 290 13.49 -2.04 -13.26
C ASP A 290 12.95 -3.15 -14.16
N ILE A 291 13.81 -4.00 -14.75
CA ILE A 291 13.33 -5.14 -15.53
C ILE A 291 12.63 -6.17 -14.64
N VAL A 292 13.10 -6.39 -13.41
CA VAL A 292 12.44 -7.27 -12.44
C VAL A 292 11.08 -6.68 -12.04
N ASP A 293 11.02 -5.39 -11.72
CA ASP A 293 9.77 -4.74 -11.31
C ASP A 293 8.74 -4.72 -12.45
N LEU A 294 9.16 -4.37 -13.67
CA LEU A 294 8.28 -4.33 -14.83
C LEU A 294 7.78 -5.73 -15.21
N THR A 295 8.66 -6.74 -15.18
CA THR A 295 8.26 -8.14 -15.44
C THR A 295 7.29 -8.62 -14.37
N ARG A 296 7.57 -8.33 -13.08
CA ARG A 296 6.68 -8.63 -11.95
C ARG A 296 5.31 -7.99 -12.17
N GLN A 297 5.27 -6.70 -12.54
CA GLN A 297 4.04 -5.96 -12.76
C GLN A 297 3.18 -6.60 -13.86
N VAL A 298 3.76 -6.88 -15.02
CA VAL A 298 3.05 -7.49 -16.15
C VAL A 298 2.50 -8.87 -15.79
N LEU A 299 3.31 -9.70 -15.13
CA LEU A 299 2.92 -11.05 -14.73
C LEU A 299 1.88 -11.05 -13.59
N ALA A 300 1.89 -10.05 -12.71
CA ALA A 300 0.85 -9.88 -11.69
C ALA A 300 -0.51 -9.58 -12.33
N LYS A 301 -0.56 -8.74 -13.38
CA LYS A 301 -1.80 -8.52 -14.14
C LYS A 301 -2.24 -9.74 -14.94
N TYR A 302 -1.28 -10.49 -15.49
CA TYR A 302 -1.57 -11.80 -16.08
C TYR A 302 -2.16 -12.79 -15.06
N ALA A 303 -1.67 -12.78 -13.81
CA ALA A 303 -2.22 -13.60 -12.74
C ALA A 303 -3.67 -13.23 -12.41
N ASN A 304 -4.02 -11.93 -12.41
CA ASN A 304 -5.40 -11.49 -12.23
C ASN A 304 -6.31 -12.05 -13.33
N GLN A 305 -5.90 -11.96 -14.59
CA GLN A 305 -6.65 -12.56 -15.70
C GLN A 305 -6.82 -14.06 -15.52
N LEU A 306 -5.72 -14.78 -15.23
CA LEU A 306 -5.75 -16.22 -15.04
C LEU A 306 -6.65 -16.65 -13.87
N PHE A 307 -6.69 -15.87 -12.80
CA PHE A 307 -7.61 -16.10 -11.69
C PHE A 307 -9.07 -15.97 -12.13
N PHE A 308 -9.43 -14.94 -12.90
CA PHE A 308 -10.79 -14.81 -13.43
C PHE A 308 -11.16 -15.99 -14.34
N GLU A 309 -10.24 -16.48 -15.17
CA GLU A 309 -10.46 -17.69 -15.98
C GLU A 309 -10.73 -18.93 -15.08
N VAL A 310 -10.06 -19.05 -13.92
CA VAL A 310 -10.35 -20.11 -12.93
C VAL A 310 -11.77 -19.96 -12.37
N ILE A 311 -12.18 -18.75 -12.01
CA ILE A 311 -13.51 -18.47 -11.48
C ILE A 311 -14.60 -18.76 -12.52
N GLU A 312 -14.40 -18.36 -13.78
CA GLU A 312 -15.34 -18.65 -14.88
C GLU A 312 -15.47 -20.17 -15.14
N ALA A 313 -14.36 -20.90 -15.09
CA ALA A 313 -14.36 -22.36 -15.19
C ALA A 313 -15.11 -23.01 -14.01
N TYR A 314 -14.92 -22.49 -12.79
CA TYR A 314 -15.62 -22.96 -11.60
C TYR A 314 -17.13 -22.71 -11.69
N GLN A 315 -17.54 -21.51 -12.10
CA GLN A 315 -18.94 -21.15 -12.32
C GLN A 315 -19.59 -21.99 -13.42
N SER A 316 -18.82 -22.39 -14.42
CA SER A 316 -19.24 -23.32 -15.49
C SER A 316 -19.20 -24.80 -15.06
N ARG A 317 -18.79 -25.09 -13.82
CA ARG A 317 -18.58 -26.43 -13.25
C ARG A 317 -17.61 -27.31 -14.05
N ASP A 318 -16.61 -26.72 -14.69
CA ASP A 318 -15.57 -27.43 -15.43
C ASP A 318 -14.37 -27.76 -14.52
N LEU A 319 -14.43 -28.92 -13.88
CA LEU A 319 -13.38 -29.40 -12.97
C LEU A 319 -12.00 -29.53 -13.65
N ASN A 320 -11.97 -29.94 -14.92
CA ASN A 320 -10.71 -30.12 -15.65
C ASN A 320 -10.04 -28.78 -15.90
N GLN A 321 -10.80 -27.77 -16.34
CA GLN A 321 -10.29 -26.42 -16.55
C GLN A 321 -9.89 -25.75 -15.24
N VAL A 322 -10.69 -25.88 -14.17
CA VAL A 322 -10.30 -25.37 -12.84
C VAL A 322 -8.96 -25.97 -12.41
N THR A 323 -8.78 -27.28 -12.56
CA THR A 323 -7.54 -27.97 -12.18
C THR A 323 -6.34 -27.48 -13.00
N LEU A 324 -6.48 -27.39 -14.32
CA LEU A 324 -5.43 -26.95 -15.22
C LEU A 324 -5.01 -25.49 -14.95
N LEU A 325 -5.98 -24.58 -14.88
CA LEU A 325 -5.74 -23.16 -14.70
C LEU A 325 -5.22 -22.83 -13.29
N SER A 326 -5.73 -23.51 -12.26
CA SER A 326 -5.21 -23.40 -10.89
C SER A 326 -3.73 -23.82 -10.81
N GLN A 327 -3.36 -24.93 -11.45
CA GLN A 327 -1.97 -25.35 -11.49
C GLN A 327 -1.09 -24.35 -12.26
N LYS A 328 -1.60 -23.80 -13.36
CA LYS A 328 -0.90 -22.74 -14.12
C LYS A 328 -0.67 -21.50 -13.27
N PHE A 329 -1.65 -21.10 -12.44
CA PHE A 329 -1.53 -19.98 -11.52
C PHE A 329 -0.47 -20.24 -10.45
N LEU A 330 -0.50 -21.41 -9.80
CA LEU A 330 0.50 -21.76 -8.78
C LEU A 330 1.92 -21.84 -9.37
N ASN A 331 2.05 -22.34 -10.60
CA ASN A 331 3.33 -22.32 -11.32
C ASN A 331 3.80 -20.89 -11.59
N LEU A 332 2.90 -19.98 -11.99
CA LEU A 332 3.21 -18.57 -12.18
C LEU A 332 3.68 -17.89 -10.89
N VAL A 333 3.07 -18.20 -9.73
CA VAL A 333 3.51 -17.65 -8.44
C VAL A 333 4.93 -18.11 -8.08
N ASN A 334 5.26 -19.39 -8.30
CA ASN A 334 6.62 -19.91 -8.07
C ASN A 334 7.66 -19.30 -9.02
N ASP A 335 7.26 -19.09 -10.26
CA ASP A 335 8.07 -18.44 -11.30
C ASP A 335 8.32 -16.96 -10.98
N LEU A 336 7.30 -16.26 -10.49
CA LEU A 336 7.42 -14.89 -9.95
C LEU A 336 8.36 -14.85 -8.75
N ASP A 337 8.28 -15.79 -7.81
CA ASP A 337 9.24 -15.88 -6.70
C ASP A 337 10.69 -16.04 -7.21
N THR A 338 10.87 -16.83 -8.26
CA THR A 338 12.17 -17.02 -8.93
C THR A 338 12.67 -15.73 -9.57
N LEU A 339 11.81 -14.96 -10.22
CA LEU A 339 12.14 -13.64 -10.76
C LEU A 339 12.59 -12.68 -9.66
N LEU A 340 11.81 -12.58 -8.58
CA LEU A 340 12.10 -11.69 -7.46
C LEU A 340 13.42 -12.04 -6.77
N ALA A 341 13.80 -13.33 -6.78
CA ALA A 341 15.09 -13.77 -6.24
C ALA A 341 16.31 -13.21 -6.99
N THR A 342 16.14 -12.65 -8.20
CA THR A 342 17.25 -12.19 -9.05
C THR A 342 17.77 -10.78 -8.73
N HIS A 343 17.18 -10.08 -7.76
CA HIS A 343 17.64 -8.75 -7.36
C HIS A 343 17.45 -8.49 -5.86
N ASP A 344 18.46 -7.88 -5.21
CA ASP A 344 18.51 -7.71 -3.74
C ASP A 344 17.30 -6.90 -3.19
N GLY A 345 16.72 -6.01 -4.01
CA GLY A 345 15.56 -5.18 -3.65
C GLY A 345 14.21 -5.92 -3.54
N PHE A 346 14.16 -7.23 -3.82
CA PHE A 346 12.92 -8.01 -3.79
C PHE A 346 13.01 -9.26 -2.90
N LEU A 347 13.84 -9.23 -1.85
CA LEU A 347 14.07 -10.37 -0.96
C LEU A 347 13.41 -10.17 0.40
N LEU A 348 12.76 -11.21 0.92
CA LEU A 348 12.20 -11.20 2.28
C LEU A 348 13.29 -11.27 3.37
N GLY A 349 14.40 -11.96 3.08
CA GLY A 349 15.47 -12.21 4.06
C GLY A 349 16.03 -10.95 4.71
N PRO A 350 16.45 -9.93 3.94
CA PRO A 350 16.95 -8.67 4.51
C PRO A 350 15.99 -8.00 5.50
N TRP A 351 14.68 -7.99 5.22
CA TRP A 351 13.65 -7.45 6.11
C TRP A 351 13.57 -8.18 7.47
N LEU A 352 13.58 -9.51 7.43
CA LEU A 352 13.53 -10.32 8.65
C LEU A 352 14.83 -10.24 9.46
N GLU A 353 15.98 -10.24 8.78
CA GLU A 353 17.27 -10.09 9.47
C GLU A 353 17.46 -8.70 10.06
N SER A 354 17.02 -7.63 9.38
CA SER A 354 17.11 -6.29 9.93
C SER A 354 16.29 -6.15 11.22
N ALA A 355 15.09 -6.75 11.26
CA ALA A 355 14.28 -6.77 12.49
C ALA A 355 14.99 -7.52 13.62
N LYS A 356 15.56 -8.69 13.33
CA LYS A 356 16.28 -9.51 14.32
C LYS A 356 17.54 -8.83 14.86
N GLN A 357 18.26 -8.07 14.04
CA GLN A 357 19.47 -7.35 14.45
C GLN A 357 19.22 -6.26 15.48
N LEU A 358 17.97 -5.78 15.61
CA LEU A 358 17.59 -4.81 16.64
C LEU A 358 17.42 -5.44 18.03
N ALA A 359 17.32 -6.77 18.12
CA ALA A 359 17.06 -7.46 19.37
C ALA A 359 18.31 -7.56 20.26
N GLN A 360 18.12 -7.44 21.58
CA GLN A 360 19.18 -7.57 22.58
C GLN A 360 19.35 -9.00 23.10
N ASN A 361 18.34 -9.85 22.90
CA ASN A 361 18.32 -11.22 23.35
C ASN A 361 17.43 -12.10 22.45
N GLN A 362 17.46 -13.42 22.69
CA GLN A 362 16.77 -14.40 21.85
C GLN A 362 15.24 -14.28 21.90
N GLU A 363 14.67 -13.86 23.03
CA GLU A 363 13.22 -13.65 23.16
C GLU A 363 12.77 -12.46 22.31
N GLN A 364 13.48 -11.33 22.40
CA GLN A 364 13.27 -10.18 21.53
C GLN A 364 13.49 -10.53 20.06
N GLN A 365 14.49 -11.36 19.74
CA GLN A 365 14.75 -11.77 18.35
C GLN A 365 13.54 -12.49 17.75
N LYS A 366 12.92 -13.41 18.50
CA LYS A 366 11.69 -14.09 18.09
C LYS A 366 10.52 -13.11 17.96
N GLN A 367 10.36 -12.21 18.92
CA GLN A 367 9.30 -11.20 18.89
C GLN A 367 9.44 -10.24 17.70
N TYR A 368 10.65 -9.78 17.39
CA TYR A 368 10.90 -8.83 16.30
C TYR A 368 10.75 -9.50 14.94
N GLU A 369 11.17 -10.76 14.79
CA GLU A 369 10.88 -11.53 13.59
C GLU A 369 9.37 -11.73 13.40
N TRP A 370 8.65 -12.08 14.47
CA TRP A 370 7.20 -12.20 14.43
C TRP A 370 6.53 -10.86 14.05
N ASN A 371 6.94 -9.73 14.65
CA ASN A 371 6.44 -8.40 14.30
C ASN A 371 6.65 -8.09 12.80
N ALA A 372 7.86 -8.37 12.29
CA ALA A 372 8.23 -8.13 10.90
C ALA A 372 7.41 -8.98 9.91
N ARG A 373 7.13 -10.24 10.26
CA ARG A 373 6.25 -11.13 9.50
C ARG A 373 4.80 -10.64 9.56
N THR A 374 4.34 -10.24 10.73
CA THR A 374 2.97 -9.81 10.98
C THR A 374 2.59 -8.55 10.23
N GLN A 375 3.48 -7.55 10.21
CA GLN A 375 3.24 -6.26 9.53
C GLN A 375 2.99 -6.40 8.02
N ILE A 376 3.63 -7.37 7.37
CA ILE A 376 3.52 -7.59 5.91
C ILE A 376 2.47 -8.64 5.52
N THR A 377 1.73 -9.21 6.49
CA THR A 377 0.74 -10.28 6.27
C THR A 377 -0.60 -10.00 6.98
N MET A 378 -0.97 -10.76 8.03
CA MET A 378 -2.29 -10.69 8.67
C MET A 378 -2.52 -9.44 9.50
N TRP A 379 -1.50 -8.73 9.98
CA TRP A 379 -1.65 -7.90 11.18
C TRP A 379 -2.14 -8.74 12.37
N TYR A 380 -2.89 -8.18 13.32
CA TYR A 380 -3.02 -8.76 14.67
C TYR A 380 -4.43 -9.23 15.07
N ASP A 381 -5.49 -8.52 14.66
CA ASP A 381 -6.85 -8.69 15.19
C ASP A 381 -7.66 -9.81 14.47
N ASN A 382 -7.08 -11.00 14.34
CA ASN A 382 -7.76 -12.16 13.74
C ASN A 382 -8.30 -13.17 14.77
N THR A 383 -9.27 -13.96 14.33
CA THR A 383 -9.81 -15.13 15.03
C THR A 383 -9.60 -16.39 14.19
N GLU A 384 -10.09 -17.55 14.63
CA GLU A 384 -10.02 -18.79 13.83
C GLU A 384 -10.74 -18.68 12.48
N LEU A 385 -11.78 -17.84 12.39
CA LEU A 385 -12.65 -17.75 11.20
C LEU A 385 -12.72 -16.35 10.59
N GLU A 386 -12.15 -15.34 11.25
CA GLU A 386 -12.19 -13.96 10.79
C GLU A 386 -10.77 -13.43 10.70
N ALA A 387 -10.38 -12.99 9.51
CA ALA A 387 -9.10 -12.33 9.32
C ALA A 387 -9.17 -10.87 9.74
N SER A 388 -8.01 -10.29 10.08
CA SER A 388 -7.88 -8.87 10.37
C SER A 388 -8.50 -7.99 9.27
N LEU A 389 -9.02 -6.83 9.68
CA LEU A 389 -9.43 -5.79 8.74
C LEU A 389 -8.24 -5.20 7.97
N LEU A 390 -7.03 -5.28 8.54
CA LEU A 390 -5.77 -4.82 7.97
C LEU A 390 -4.98 -5.94 7.26
N ARG A 391 -5.57 -7.14 7.10
CA ARG A 391 -4.91 -8.23 6.37
C ARG A 391 -4.39 -7.76 5.01
N ASP A 392 -3.16 -8.17 4.70
CA ASP A 392 -2.45 -7.84 3.47
C ASP A 392 -2.29 -6.33 3.20
N TYR A 393 -2.53 -5.44 4.18
CA TYR A 393 -2.33 -4.00 4.03
C TYR A 393 -0.88 -3.66 3.70
N GLY A 394 0.05 -4.30 4.42
CA GLY A 394 1.49 -4.16 4.25
C GLY A 394 2.11 -5.14 3.25
N ASN A 395 1.32 -5.74 2.35
CA ASN A 395 1.78 -6.79 1.43
C ASN A 395 3.03 -6.39 0.63
N LYS A 396 3.78 -7.41 0.19
CA LYS A 396 5.00 -7.26 -0.59
C LYS A 396 5.11 -8.34 -1.65
N TYR A 397 5.68 -7.98 -2.80
CA TYR A 397 6.17 -8.95 -3.77
C TYR A 397 7.64 -9.25 -3.50
N TRP A 398 7.90 -10.11 -2.53
CA TRP A 398 9.25 -10.54 -2.18
C TRP A 398 9.44 -12.05 -2.39
N SER A 399 10.62 -12.43 -2.87
CA SER A 399 11.03 -13.83 -2.92
C SER A 399 11.10 -14.41 -1.51
N GLY A 400 10.63 -15.64 -1.36
CA GLY A 400 10.35 -16.29 -0.09
C GLY A 400 8.91 -16.06 0.35
N LEU A 401 8.40 -14.82 0.27
CA LEU A 401 7.03 -14.51 0.68
C LEU A 401 6.01 -15.06 -0.33
N LEU A 402 6.28 -14.92 -1.63
CA LEU A 402 5.39 -15.51 -2.65
C LEU A 402 5.33 -17.04 -2.52
N ARG A 403 6.50 -17.69 -2.46
CA ARG A 403 6.58 -19.16 -2.39
C ARG A 403 6.04 -19.74 -1.09
N ASP A 404 6.38 -19.15 0.06
CA ASP A 404 6.11 -19.78 1.37
C ASP A 404 4.84 -19.24 2.05
N TYR A 405 4.22 -18.18 1.52
CA TYR A 405 3.01 -17.59 2.09
C TYR A 405 1.87 -17.45 1.07
N TYR A 406 2.02 -16.63 0.04
CA TYR A 406 0.92 -16.34 -0.91
C TYR A 406 0.56 -17.54 -1.80
N GLY A 407 1.55 -18.29 -2.29
CA GLY A 407 1.34 -19.51 -3.08
C GLY A 407 0.53 -20.58 -2.33
N PRO A 408 0.92 -20.94 -1.09
CA PRO A 408 0.15 -21.86 -0.26
C PRO A 408 -1.27 -21.37 0.04
N ARG A 409 -1.50 -20.06 0.27
CA ARG A 409 -2.85 -19.50 0.40
C ARG A 409 -3.69 -19.71 -0.86
N ALA A 410 -3.11 -19.48 -2.04
CA ALA A 410 -3.77 -19.74 -3.32
C ALA A 410 -4.08 -21.23 -3.51
N ALA A 411 -3.16 -22.11 -3.11
CA ALA A 411 -3.36 -23.56 -3.19
C ALA A 411 -4.53 -24.02 -2.33
N ILE A 412 -4.70 -23.47 -1.12
CA ILE A 412 -5.86 -23.75 -0.26
C ILE A 412 -7.16 -23.30 -0.93
N TYR A 413 -7.20 -22.10 -1.53
CA TYR A 413 -8.38 -21.62 -2.25
C TYR A 413 -8.76 -22.54 -3.41
N PHE A 414 -7.81 -22.88 -4.28
CA PHE A 414 -8.07 -23.75 -5.43
C PHE A 414 -8.40 -25.19 -5.04
N LYS A 415 -7.83 -25.71 -3.95
CA LYS A 415 -8.24 -26.99 -3.36
C LYS A 415 -9.73 -26.98 -3.04
N GLN A 416 -10.20 -25.95 -2.34
CA GLN A 416 -11.61 -25.81 -1.95
C GLN A 416 -12.55 -25.68 -3.15
N LEU A 417 -12.13 -24.98 -4.22
CA LEU A 417 -12.89 -24.95 -5.49
C LEU A 417 -13.06 -26.34 -6.10
N ARG A 418 -11.97 -27.13 -6.18
CA ARG A 418 -12.02 -28.47 -6.76
C ARG A 418 -12.86 -29.43 -5.93
N GLU A 419 -12.66 -29.44 -4.61
CA GLU A 419 -13.41 -30.32 -3.69
C GLU A 419 -14.91 -30.03 -3.74
N SER A 420 -15.30 -28.76 -3.85
CA SER A 420 -16.69 -28.36 -4.07
C SER A 420 -17.26 -28.96 -5.38
N LEU A 421 -16.52 -28.89 -6.49
CA LEU A 421 -16.96 -29.46 -7.77
C LEU A 421 -16.99 -31.00 -7.76
N GLU A 422 -15.99 -31.65 -7.17
CA GLU A 422 -15.88 -33.11 -7.08
C GLU A 422 -17.03 -33.71 -6.25
N ASN A 423 -17.39 -33.07 -5.14
CA ASN A 423 -18.45 -33.53 -4.25
C ASN A 423 -19.85 -33.02 -4.66
N GLY A 424 -19.91 -32.06 -5.59
CA GLY A 424 -21.17 -31.42 -6.01
C GLY A 424 -21.76 -30.48 -4.95
N GLU A 425 -20.94 -30.02 -4.00
CA GLU A 425 -21.31 -29.15 -2.89
C GLU A 425 -20.98 -27.68 -3.19
N ASP A 426 -21.47 -26.75 -2.38
CA ASP A 426 -21.13 -25.33 -2.48
C ASP A 426 -19.72 -25.05 -1.90
N PHE A 427 -19.13 -23.90 -2.24
CA PHE A 427 -17.83 -23.50 -1.73
C PHE A 427 -17.87 -23.31 -0.21
N ASN A 428 -17.07 -24.08 0.53
CA ASN A 428 -17.03 -23.98 1.99
C ASN A 428 -16.15 -22.81 2.47
N LEU A 429 -16.72 -21.61 2.42
CA LEU A 429 -16.03 -20.37 2.81
C LEU A 429 -15.49 -20.42 4.25
N LYS A 430 -16.20 -21.09 5.18
CA LYS A 430 -15.78 -21.21 6.58
C LYS A 430 -14.56 -22.11 6.73
N GLU A 431 -14.52 -23.25 6.03
CA GLU A 431 -13.38 -24.15 6.05
C GLU A 431 -12.16 -23.50 5.40
N TRP A 432 -12.37 -22.86 4.25
CA TRP A 432 -11.33 -22.09 3.59
C TRP A 432 -10.73 -21.05 4.55
N ARG A 433 -11.56 -20.22 5.20
CA ARG A 433 -11.14 -19.24 6.22
C ARG A 433 -10.29 -19.87 7.31
N ARG A 434 -10.77 -20.98 7.91
CA ARG A 434 -10.03 -21.70 8.93
C ARG A 434 -8.64 -22.11 8.45
N GLU A 435 -8.55 -22.75 7.28
CA GLU A 435 -7.28 -23.27 6.75
C GLU A 435 -6.28 -22.16 6.46
N TRP A 436 -6.67 -21.10 5.74
CA TRP A 436 -5.71 -20.07 5.32
C TRP A 436 -5.32 -19.12 6.46
N ILE A 437 -6.22 -18.85 7.42
CA ILE A 437 -5.89 -18.08 8.62
C ILE A 437 -4.91 -18.86 9.49
N LYS A 438 -5.15 -20.16 9.70
CA LYS A 438 -4.21 -21.03 10.40
C LYS A 438 -2.84 -21.04 9.73
N LEU A 439 -2.79 -21.20 8.40
CA LEU A 439 -1.54 -21.14 7.64
C LEU A 439 -0.80 -19.82 7.89
N THR A 440 -1.52 -18.70 7.93
CA THR A 440 -0.92 -17.40 8.16
C THR A 440 -0.32 -17.28 9.56
N ASN A 441 -1.08 -17.69 10.59
CA ASN A 441 -0.61 -17.66 11.97
C ASN A 441 0.61 -18.58 12.15
N ASP A 442 0.60 -19.77 11.54
CA ASP A 442 1.74 -20.69 11.56
C ASP A 442 2.97 -20.08 10.86
N TRP A 443 2.78 -19.41 9.73
CA TRP A 443 3.86 -18.74 9.00
C TRP A 443 4.46 -17.57 9.78
N GLN A 444 3.63 -16.76 10.44
CA GLN A 444 4.07 -15.65 11.31
C GLN A 444 4.89 -16.15 12.51
N ASN A 445 4.52 -17.29 13.07
CA ASN A 445 5.23 -17.93 14.18
C ASN A 445 6.47 -18.73 13.76
N SER A 446 6.69 -18.91 12.45
CA SER A 446 7.83 -19.67 11.94
C SER A 446 9.15 -18.89 12.04
N THR A 447 10.26 -19.62 12.03
CA THR A 447 11.63 -19.08 12.06
C THR A 447 12.45 -19.53 10.83
N ASN A 448 11.74 -19.78 9.72
CA ASN A 448 12.36 -20.19 8.46
C ASN A 448 13.35 -19.12 7.98
N ILE A 449 14.53 -19.56 7.54
CA ILE A 449 15.60 -18.68 7.07
C ILE A 449 15.42 -18.40 5.58
N PHE A 450 15.55 -17.14 5.20
CA PHE A 450 15.43 -16.69 3.80
C PHE A 450 16.76 -16.13 3.28
N PRO A 451 17.04 -16.22 1.97
CA PRO A 451 18.27 -15.68 1.38
C PRO A 451 18.42 -14.17 1.61
N LEU A 452 19.64 -13.73 1.92
CA LEU A 452 20.00 -12.32 2.10
C LEU A 452 20.59 -11.67 0.85
N LYS A 453 20.88 -12.49 -0.17
CA LYS A 453 21.48 -12.07 -1.43
C LYS A 453 20.75 -12.71 -2.59
N SER A 454 20.65 -11.92 -3.65
CA SER A 454 20.03 -12.34 -4.90
C SER A 454 20.81 -13.47 -5.56
N ARG A 455 20.10 -14.25 -6.37
CA ARG A 455 20.63 -15.38 -7.13
C ARG A 455 19.97 -15.45 -8.49
N GLY A 456 20.70 -15.94 -9.49
CA GLY A 456 20.23 -15.99 -10.87
C GLY A 456 20.46 -14.68 -11.63
N ASP A 457 19.92 -14.61 -12.84
CA ASP A 457 20.12 -13.48 -13.75
C ASP A 457 18.77 -12.83 -14.09
N ALA A 458 18.64 -11.54 -13.76
CA ALA A 458 17.40 -10.79 -13.92
C ALA A 458 16.90 -10.76 -15.37
N LEU A 459 17.81 -10.56 -16.33
CA LEU A 459 17.44 -10.44 -17.75
C LEU A 459 17.01 -11.79 -18.33
N ASN A 460 17.78 -12.85 -18.10
CA ASN A 460 17.50 -14.18 -18.60
C ASN A 460 16.21 -14.74 -18.00
N THR A 461 16.00 -14.56 -16.71
CA THR A 461 14.73 -14.96 -16.05
C THR A 461 13.56 -14.18 -16.61
N SER A 462 13.70 -12.86 -16.80
CA SER A 462 12.63 -12.03 -17.40
C SER A 462 12.31 -12.45 -18.84
N ARG A 463 13.34 -12.74 -19.67
CA ARG A 463 13.18 -13.28 -21.04
C ARG A 463 12.48 -14.64 -21.03
N TRP A 464 12.86 -15.53 -20.13
CA TRP A 464 12.24 -16.85 -20.00
C TRP A 464 10.74 -16.73 -19.66
N LEU A 465 10.40 -15.91 -18.67
CA LEU A 465 9.01 -15.70 -18.25
C LEU A 465 8.17 -15.02 -19.32
N PHE A 466 8.73 -14.02 -20.00
CA PHE A 466 8.07 -13.37 -21.13
C PHE A 466 7.70 -14.39 -22.22
N ASN A 467 8.65 -15.27 -22.59
CA ASN A 467 8.39 -16.33 -23.56
C ASN A 467 7.36 -17.36 -23.07
N LYS A 468 7.39 -17.71 -21.77
CA LYS A 468 6.52 -18.72 -21.18
C LYS A 468 5.06 -18.27 -21.09
N TYR A 469 4.81 -17.01 -20.76
CA TYR A 469 3.47 -16.51 -20.39
C TYR A 469 2.87 -15.48 -21.35
N LEU A 470 3.69 -14.69 -22.05
CA LEU A 470 3.23 -13.49 -22.74
C LEU A 470 3.34 -13.59 -24.26
N ARG A 471 4.36 -14.27 -24.79
CA ARG A 471 4.64 -14.33 -26.25
C ARG A 471 3.54 -15.00 -27.08
N THR A 472 2.79 -15.93 -26.51
CA THR A 472 1.65 -16.59 -27.18
C THR A 472 0.35 -15.78 -27.04
N SER A 473 0.27 -14.89 -26.07
CA SER A 473 -0.91 -14.08 -25.75
C SER A 473 -1.03 -12.84 -26.65
N THR A 474 0.10 -12.34 -27.19
CA THR A 474 0.16 -11.19 -28.11
C THR A 474 -0.32 -11.49 -29.54
N ILE A 475 -0.59 -12.76 -29.88
CA ILE A 475 -1.10 -13.16 -31.22
C ILE A 475 -2.64 -13.18 -31.25
N LEU A 476 -3.33 -12.98 -30.11
CA LEU A 476 -4.79 -13.09 -30.00
C LEU A 476 -5.49 -11.86 -29.39
N ALA A 477 -4.87 -10.68 -29.43
CA ALA A 477 -5.53 -9.42 -29.08
C ALA A 477 -5.92 -8.63 -30.34
#